data_AF-A0A5N6WBE7-F1
#
_entry.id   AF-A0A5N6WBE7-F1
#
_cell.length_a   1.000
_cell.length_b   1.000
_cell.length_c   1.000
_cell.angle_alpha   90.00
_cell.angle_beta   90.00
_cell.angle_gamma   90.00
#
_symmetry.space_group_name_H-M   'P 1'
#
loop_
_entity.id
_entity.type
_entity.pdbx_description
1 polymer ?
#
loop_
_entity_poly.entity_id
_entity_poly.type
_entity_poly.pdbx_seq_one_letter_code
_entity_poly.pdbx_strand_id
1 'polypeptide(L)'
;MAPGIYSSRGVHAWAAWLTYRLMSDARAGLFAFYASLLTPMWLRLLGARIGREVEVSTIVAPPSLLHADDGSFLADDVLLAPFELTGGKLVLGASSIGKRAFVGNSGIVRPYHSTPDGSLVGVLGSAPVPSQINAGSSWLGRPAICIPRRMDALPDPKLAFDPPLRLKIARGAIESMRLIPLVILALLIESLVVSMLTVLDHCALTIAILAGGILLFTAGVVSCLIATAAKWVLMPNVAAGHQHPLWSSFVWRNELALTFVESLALPWMLRLLYGTPLLIMWLRTMGAEIGQGVWCETHRFPEAELVSLGDGVTVNRQCVMQTHLFHDRLMRLDRVTLKDGATLGPAAIPLPGTIIGSSSTIGPLSLVMRGEHVPDSSQWLGNPIRPWENSPKCA
;
A
#
# COMPACT_ATOMS: atom_id res chain seq x y z
N MET A 1 -7.83 -7.01 24.24
CA MET A 1 -7.50 -5.78 25.01
C MET A 1 -8.79 -5.02 25.27
N ALA A 2 -8.89 -4.31 26.40
CA ALA A 2 -10.05 -3.47 26.69
C ALA A 2 -9.79 -2.00 26.31
N PRO A 3 -10.81 -1.26 25.85
CA PRO A 3 -10.73 0.19 25.72
C PRO A 3 -10.47 0.86 27.08
N GLY A 4 -9.67 1.92 27.09
CA GLY A 4 -9.38 2.68 28.30
C GLY A 4 -8.12 3.52 28.19
N ILE A 5 -7.85 4.26 29.28
CA ILE A 5 -6.63 5.05 29.46
C ILE A 5 -5.76 4.32 30.48
N TYR A 6 -4.57 3.91 30.05
CA TYR A 6 -3.63 3.14 30.84
C TYR A 6 -2.29 3.88 31.00
N SER A 7 -1.43 3.40 31.88
CA SER A 7 -0.04 3.86 31.93
C SER A 7 0.74 3.39 30.70
N SER A 8 1.50 4.29 30.08
CA SER A 8 2.42 3.95 28.96
C SER A 8 3.55 3.00 29.37
N ARG A 9 3.79 2.81 30.67
CA ARG A 9 4.81 1.90 31.22
C ARG A 9 4.22 0.60 31.78
N GLY A 10 2.91 0.41 31.67
CA GLY A 10 2.20 -0.74 32.22
C GLY A 10 2.08 -1.92 31.25
N VAL A 11 1.54 -3.04 31.75
CA VAL A 11 1.31 -4.26 30.96
C VAL A 11 0.44 -4.02 29.72
N HIS A 12 -0.49 -3.06 29.77
CA HIS A 12 -1.37 -2.73 28.65
C HIS A 12 -0.60 -2.10 27.48
N ALA A 13 0.41 -1.28 27.78
CA ALA A 13 1.27 -0.67 26.77
C ALA A 13 2.17 -1.71 26.11
N TRP A 14 2.73 -2.62 26.90
CA TRP A 14 3.49 -3.77 26.38
C TRP A 14 2.62 -4.67 25.51
N ALA A 15 1.39 -4.99 25.93
CA ALA A 15 0.46 -5.81 25.15
C ALA A 15 0.07 -5.13 23.83
N ALA A 16 -0.21 -3.82 23.84
CA ALA A 16 -0.53 -3.04 22.66
C ALA A 16 0.65 -2.96 21.68
N TRP A 17 1.85 -2.68 22.20
CA TRP A 17 3.09 -2.65 21.41
C TRP A 17 3.40 -4.02 20.80
N LEU A 18 3.35 -5.09 21.60
CA LEU A 18 3.65 -6.44 21.14
C LEU A 18 2.66 -6.87 20.06
N THR A 19 1.38 -6.57 20.24
CA THR A 19 0.36 -6.88 19.23
C THR A 19 0.60 -6.10 17.94
N TYR A 20 0.92 -4.81 18.03
CA TYR A 20 1.26 -4.03 16.86
C TYR A 20 2.50 -4.57 16.13
N ARG A 21 3.53 -5.00 16.86
CA ARG A 21 4.72 -5.64 16.29
C ARG A 21 4.38 -6.96 15.61
N LEU A 22 3.68 -7.86 16.28
CA LEU A 22 3.24 -9.14 15.71
C LEU A 22 2.37 -8.94 14.46
N MET A 23 1.46 -7.97 14.45
CA MET A 23 0.66 -7.63 13.27
C MET A 23 1.50 -7.03 12.14
N SER A 24 2.46 -6.17 12.47
CA SER A 24 3.36 -5.58 11.47
C SER A 24 4.26 -6.64 10.82
N ASP A 25 4.79 -7.55 11.63
CA ASP A 25 5.65 -8.66 11.16
C ASP A 25 4.83 -9.70 10.39
N ALA A 26 3.60 -9.99 10.83
CA ALA A 26 2.68 -10.85 10.08
C ALA A 26 2.37 -10.25 8.70
N ARG A 27 2.09 -8.95 8.60
CA ARG A 27 1.89 -8.28 7.31
C ARG A 27 3.09 -8.40 6.38
N ALA A 28 4.31 -8.28 6.92
CA ALA A 28 5.53 -8.38 6.14
C ALA A 28 5.87 -9.83 5.73
N GLY A 29 5.75 -10.79 6.65
CA GLY A 29 6.12 -12.19 6.42
C GLY A 29 5.02 -13.04 5.77
N LEU A 30 3.76 -12.66 5.95
CA LEU A 30 2.58 -13.35 5.44
C LEU A 30 1.85 -12.52 4.38
N PHE A 31 2.56 -11.64 3.66
CA PHE A 31 1.97 -10.76 2.65
C PHE A 31 1.07 -11.52 1.64
N ALA A 32 1.48 -12.73 1.24
CA ALA A 32 0.69 -13.60 0.35
C ALA A 32 -0.71 -13.95 0.90
N PHE A 33 -0.93 -13.87 2.21
CA PHE A 33 -2.23 -14.09 2.86
C PHE A 33 -3.02 -12.79 3.08
N TYR A 34 -2.35 -11.64 3.02
CA TYR A 34 -3.00 -10.32 3.06
C TYR A 34 -3.61 -9.97 1.70
N ALA A 35 -4.59 -9.06 1.70
CA ALA A 35 -5.35 -8.68 0.49
C ALA A 35 -6.00 -9.88 -0.22
N SER A 36 -6.41 -10.91 0.55
CA SER A 36 -7.04 -12.13 0.06
C SER A 36 -8.36 -12.40 0.77
N LEU A 37 -9.12 -13.37 0.26
CA LEU A 37 -10.34 -13.86 0.93
C LEU A 37 -10.07 -14.46 2.32
N LEU A 38 -8.80 -14.79 2.64
CA LEU A 38 -8.40 -15.31 3.94
C LEU A 38 -8.20 -14.21 4.99
N THR A 39 -7.85 -12.98 4.59
CA THR A 39 -7.51 -11.89 5.52
C THR A 39 -8.67 -11.58 6.51
N PRO A 40 -9.93 -11.44 6.06
CA PRO A 40 -11.06 -11.24 6.97
C PRO A 40 -11.25 -12.42 7.95
N MET A 41 -11.05 -13.66 7.49
CA MET A 41 -11.18 -14.86 8.34
C MET A 41 -10.10 -14.90 9.41
N TRP A 42 -8.85 -14.63 9.04
CA TRP A 42 -7.73 -14.56 9.96
C TRP A 42 -7.94 -13.48 11.04
N LEU A 43 -8.41 -12.29 10.65
CA LEU A 43 -8.72 -11.24 11.62
C LEU A 43 -9.84 -11.63 12.60
N ARG A 44 -10.87 -12.36 12.15
CA ARG A 44 -11.91 -12.89 13.05
C ARG A 44 -11.33 -13.87 14.07
N LEU A 45 -10.42 -14.75 13.66
CA LEU A 45 -9.74 -15.69 14.57
C LEU A 45 -8.91 -14.95 15.63
N LEU A 46 -8.36 -13.78 15.28
CA LEU A 46 -7.62 -12.92 16.22
C LEU A 46 -8.52 -12.05 17.11
N GLY A 47 -9.85 -12.14 16.96
CA GLY A 47 -10.82 -11.46 17.80
C GLY A 47 -11.44 -10.18 17.20
N ALA A 48 -11.19 -9.88 15.92
CA ALA A 48 -11.87 -8.78 15.24
C ALA A 48 -13.32 -9.13 14.87
N ARG A 49 -14.20 -8.13 14.89
CA ARG A 49 -15.61 -8.27 14.48
C ARG A 49 -15.77 -7.86 13.02
N ILE A 50 -15.60 -8.81 12.11
CA ILE A 50 -15.66 -8.57 10.66
C ILE A 50 -16.94 -9.16 10.06
N GLY A 51 -17.74 -8.32 9.41
CA GLY A 51 -18.98 -8.66 8.71
C GLY A 51 -18.78 -9.50 7.45
N ARG A 52 -19.86 -9.77 6.72
CA ARG A 52 -19.87 -10.50 5.45
C ARG A 52 -19.33 -9.64 4.31
N GLU A 53 -18.59 -10.27 3.41
CA GLU A 53 -18.07 -9.63 2.19
C GLU A 53 -17.26 -8.35 2.45
N VAL A 54 -16.67 -8.24 3.64
CA VAL A 54 -15.69 -7.19 3.96
C VAL A 54 -14.41 -7.49 3.21
N GLU A 55 -13.90 -6.49 2.50
CA GLU A 55 -12.59 -6.56 1.86
C GLU A 55 -11.58 -5.89 2.78
N VAL A 56 -10.50 -6.61 3.07
CA VAL A 56 -9.42 -6.12 3.92
C VAL A 56 -8.11 -6.36 3.19
N SER A 57 -7.41 -5.28 2.91
CA SER A 57 -6.07 -5.32 2.32
C SER A 57 -5.02 -5.48 3.43
N THR A 58 -4.05 -4.58 3.51
CA THR A 58 -2.85 -4.70 4.36
C THR A 58 -2.94 -3.97 5.71
N ILE A 59 -4.11 -3.99 6.37
CA ILE A 59 -4.32 -3.21 7.61
C ILE A 59 -3.45 -3.69 8.78
N VAL A 60 -3.08 -2.75 9.66
CA VAL A 60 -2.44 -3.03 10.95
C VAL A 60 -3.28 -2.40 12.05
N ALA A 61 -3.95 -3.24 12.83
CA ALA A 61 -4.84 -2.82 13.92
C ALA A 61 -4.81 -3.84 15.06
N PRO A 62 -5.06 -3.44 16.32
CA PRO A 62 -5.32 -4.38 17.41
C PRO A 62 -6.65 -5.11 17.16
N PRO A 63 -6.66 -6.41 16.81
CA PRO A 63 -7.85 -7.05 16.24
C PRO A 63 -9.07 -6.99 17.17
N SER A 64 -8.88 -7.17 18.49
CA SER A 64 -9.97 -7.12 19.48
C SER A 64 -10.69 -5.76 19.59
N LEU A 65 -10.11 -4.69 19.04
CA LEU A 65 -10.67 -3.33 19.05
C LEU A 65 -11.23 -2.91 17.68
N LEU A 66 -11.19 -3.81 16.70
CA LEU A 66 -11.63 -3.55 15.34
C LEU A 66 -13.03 -4.12 15.08
N HIS A 67 -13.89 -3.28 14.53
CA HIS A 67 -15.18 -3.68 13.98
C HIS A 67 -15.36 -3.16 12.56
N ALA A 68 -15.75 -4.05 11.64
CA ALA A 68 -16.06 -3.69 10.26
C ALA A 68 -17.35 -4.39 9.84
N ASP A 69 -18.35 -3.62 9.44
CA ASP A 69 -19.67 -4.12 9.04
C ASP A 69 -19.71 -4.59 7.60
N ASP A 70 -20.79 -5.29 7.24
CA ASP A 70 -20.99 -5.96 5.96
C ASP A 70 -20.66 -5.07 4.74
N GLY A 71 -19.89 -5.63 3.81
CA GLY A 71 -19.54 -4.99 2.55
C GLY A 71 -18.59 -3.79 2.67
N SER A 72 -18.09 -3.46 3.85
CA SER A 72 -17.06 -2.43 4.01
C SER A 72 -15.75 -2.78 3.30
N PHE A 73 -14.94 -1.77 3.02
CA PHE A 73 -13.66 -1.90 2.33
C PHE A 73 -12.56 -1.16 3.10
N LEU A 74 -11.52 -1.90 3.46
CA LEU A 74 -10.34 -1.41 4.16
C LEU A 74 -9.13 -1.58 3.26
N ALA A 75 -8.62 -0.47 2.74
CA ALA A 75 -7.55 -0.46 1.77
C ALA A 75 -6.16 -0.60 2.43
N ASP A 76 -5.08 -0.38 1.66
CA ASP A 76 -3.72 -0.62 2.11
C ASP A 76 -3.25 0.32 3.20
N ASP A 77 -2.44 -0.20 4.14
CA ASP A 77 -1.86 0.58 5.24
C ASP A 77 -2.89 1.41 6.05
N VAL A 78 -4.17 1.03 6.02
CA VAL A 78 -5.21 1.70 6.82
C VAL A 78 -4.93 1.49 8.30
N LEU A 79 -4.95 2.60 9.04
CA LEU A 79 -4.68 2.64 10.47
C LEU A 79 -6.01 2.73 11.24
N LEU A 80 -6.45 1.60 11.79
CA LEU A 80 -7.70 1.46 12.53
C LEU A 80 -7.43 1.25 14.01
N ALA A 81 -8.12 2.01 14.85
CA ALA A 81 -7.96 1.95 16.29
C ALA A 81 -6.48 1.95 16.76
N PRO A 82 -5.60 2.82 16.21
CA PRO A 82 -4.20 2.86 16.66
C PRO A 82 -4.15 3.23 18.14
N PHE A 83 -3.28 2.61 18.92
CA PHE A 83 -3.04 3.10 20.26
C PHE A 83 -2.41 4.49 20.21
N GLU A 84 -2.83 5.38 21.10
CA GLU A 84 -2.25 6.72 21.20
C GLU A 84 -1.40 6.83 22.47
N LEU A 85 -0.25 7.48 22.35
CA LEU A 85 0.66 7.75 23.47
C LEU A 85 0.73 9.25 23.70
N THR A 86 0.18 9.71 24.83
CA THR A 86 0.12 11.14 25.17
C THR A 86 0.40 11.33 26.64
N GLY A 87 1.40 12.15 26.98
CA GLY A 87 1.69 12.54 28.38
C GLY A 87 1.92 11.36 29.33
N GLY A 88 2.61 10.31 28.87
CA GLY A 88 2.85 9.10 29.67
C GLY A 88 1.63 8.17 29.81
N LYS A 89 0.53 8.46 29.12
CA LYS A 89 -0.67 7.61 29.07
C LYS A 89 -0.79 6.92 27.72
N LEU A 90 -1.28 5.69 27.75
CA LEU A 90 -1.70 4.91 26.60
C LEU A 90 -3.23 5.02 26.49
N VAL A 91 -3.73 5.40 25.33
CA VAL A 91 -5.17 5.40 25.02
C VAL A 91 -5.46 4.27 24.04
N LEU A 92 -6.34 3.36 24.47
CA LEU A 92 -6.87 2.28 23.64
C LEU A 92 -8.36 2.50 23.46
N GLY A 93 -8.85 2.48 22.23
CA GLY A 93 -10.27 2.63 21.94
C GLY A 93 -10.68 1.76 20.76
N ALA A 94 -11.93 1.34 20.75
CA ALA A 94 -12.47 0.62 19.60
C ALA A 94 -12.77 1.60 18.46
N SER A 95 -12.65 1.12 17.23
CA SER A 95 -13.07 1.84 16.03
C SER A 95 -13.99 0.96 15.20
N SER A 96 -15.02 1.54 14.60
CA SER A 96 -15.97 0.80 13.77
C SER A 96 -16.14 1.40 12.37
N ILE A 97 -16.32 0.51 11.40
CA ILE A 97 -16.55 0.86 10.00
C ILE A 97 -17.93 0.37 9.60
N GLY A 98 -18.78 1.30 9.19
CA GLY A 98 -20.18 1.02 8.85
C GLY A 98 -20.34 0.23 7.55
N LYS A 99 -21.57 -0.20 7.28
CA LYS A 99 -21.89 -1.05 6.13
C LYS A 99 -21.54 -0.35 4.84
N ARG A 100 -20.81 -1.04 3.96
CA ARG A 100 -20.34 -0.49 2.67
C ARG A 100 -19.55 0.82 2.79
N ALA A 101 -19.03 1.15 3.96
CA ALA A 101 -18.12 2.27 4.13
C ALA A 101 -16.74 1.91 3.54
N PHE A 102 -16.01 2.93 3.11
CA PHE A 102 -14.71 2.79 2.46
C PHE A 102 -13.66 3.61 3.19
N VAL A 103 -12.53 2.99 3.53
CA VAL A 103 -11.35 3.69 4.04
C VAL A 103 -10.19 3.43 3.08
N GLY A 104 -9.73 4.48 2.41
CA GLY A 104 -8.69 4.44 1.39
C GLY A 104 -7.29 4.30 1.96
N ASN A 105 -6.32 4.11 1.06
CA ASN A 105 -4.93 3.79 1.42
C ASN A 105 -4.35 4.79 2.43
N SER A 106 -3.73 4.28 3.48
CA SER A 106 -3.16 5.08 4.58
C SER A 106 -4.17 5.99 5.29
N GLY A 107 -5.47 5.70 5.16
CA GLY A 107 -6.53 6.39 5.89
C GLY A 107 -6.49 6.05 7.38
N ILE A 108 -6.88 7.01 8.23
CA ILE A 108 -6.82 6.87 9.69
C ILE A 108 -8.22 6.95 10.28
N VAL A 109 -8.60 5.94 11.06
CA VAL A 109 -9.78 5.99 11.94
C VAL A 109 -9.29 5.84 13.38
N ARG A 110 -9.30 6.97 14.10
CA ARG A 110 -8.75 7.10 15.45
C ARG A 110 -9.53 6.23 16.46
N PRO A 111 -8.95 5.94 17.64
CA PRO A 111 -9.69 5.36 18.76
C PRO A 111 -10.99 6.11 19.03
N TYR A 112 -12.04 5.36 19.34
CA TYR A 112 -13.39 5.90 19.63
C TYR A 112 -14.04 6.65 18.46
N HIS A 113 -13.50 6.55 17.25
CA HIS A 113 -14.13 7.07 16.04
C HIS A 113 -14.79 5.93 15.26
N SER A 114 -15.88 6.26 14.59
CA SER A 114 -16.59 5.36 13.68
C SER A 114 -16.88 6.05 12.36
N THR A 115 -16.94 5.26 11.29
CA THR A 115 -17.40 5.73 9.98
C THR A 115 -18.83 5.21 9.75
N PRO A 116 -19.81 6.06 9.44
CA PRO A 116 -21.19 5.64 9.18
C PRO A 116 -21.35 4.84 7.88
N ASP A 117 -22.51 4.22 7.70
CA ASP A 117 -22.84 3.44 6.51
C ASP A 117 -22.63 4.21 5.20
N GLY A 118 -22.01 3.56 4.22
CA GLY A 118 -21.73 4.09 2.89
C GLY A 118 -20.79 5.29 2.87
N SER A 119 -20.20 5.69 4.00
CA SER A 119 -19.26 6.81 4.04
C SER A 119 -17.90 6.46 3.39
N LEU A 120 -17.15 7.48 2.98
CA LEU A 120 -15.82 7.33 2.39
C LEU A 120 -14.82 8.20 3.12
N VAL A 121 -13.67 7.63 3.50
CA VAL A 121 -12.48 8.34 3.94
C VAL A 121 -11.39 8.09 2.90
N GLY A 122 -10.91 9.15 2.26
CA GLY A 122 -9.96 9.09 1.16
C GLY A 122 -8.54 8.73 1.57
N VAL A 123 -7.68 8.56 0.57
CA VAL A 123 -6.24 8.27 0.72
C VAL A 123 -5.57 9.32 1.61
N LEU A 124 -4.70 8.90 2.53
CA LEU A 124 -4.07 9.73 3.57
C LEU A 124 -5.04 10.54 4.45
N GLY A 125 -6.34 10.37 4.31
CA GLY A 125 -7.36 11.12 5.03
C GLY A 125 -7.47 10.68 6.49
N SER A 126 -7.95 11.57 7.35
CA SER A 126 -8.42 11.19 8.69
C SER A 126 -9.94 11.18 8.73
N ALA A 127 -10.52 10.15 9.31
CA ALA A 127 -11.95 10.16 9.62
C ALA A 127 -12.26 11.37 10.52
N PRO A 128 -13.28 12.18 10.17
CA PRO A 128 -13.76 13.25 11.04
C PRO A 128 -14.24 12.72 12.39
N VAL A 129 -14.43 13.62 13.34
CA VAL A 129 -15.10 13.26 14.60
C VAL A 129 -16.53 12.75 14.32
N PRO A 130 -17.06 11.82 15.13
CA PRO A 130 -18.37 11.21 14.88
C PRO A 130 -19.54 12.20 14.71
N SER A 131 -19.45 13.40 15.29
CA SER A 131 -20.46 14.46 15.14
C SER A 131 -20.46 15.16 13.78
N GLN A 132 -19.40 15.01 12.98
CA GLN A 132 -19.23 15.67 11.69
C GLN A 132 -19.51 14.74 10.50
N ILE A 133 -19.26 13.44 10.65
CA ILE A 133 -19.40 12.46 9.58
C ILE A 133 -20.82 11.88 9.53
N ASN A 134 -21.43 11.86 8.34
CA ASN A 134 -22.78 11.35 8.11
C ASN A 134 -22.78 10.12 7.17
N ALA A 135 -23.88 9.36 7.15
CA ALA A 135 -24.04 8.26 6.20
C ALA A 135 -23.94 8.75 4.75
N GLY A 136 -23.26 7.98 3.90
CA GLY A 136 -23.05 8.30 2.48
C GLY A 136 -22.06 9.46 2.20
N SER A 137 -21.63 10.21 3.22
CA SER A 137 -20.72 11.35 3.06
C SER A 137 -19.30 10.91 2.72
N SER A 138 -18.54 11.78 2.03
CA SER A 138 -17.18 11.48 1.57
C SER A 138 -16.21 12.54 2.09
N TRP A 139 -15.09 12.09 2.63
CA TRP A 139 -14.13 12.92 3.34
C TRP A 139 -12.73 12.63 2.86
N LEU A 140 -11.91 13.66 2.81
CA LEU A 140 -10.52 13.56 2.38
C LEU A 140 -9.70 14.60 3.14
N GLY A 141 -8.38 14.42 3.19
CA GLY A 141 -7.52 15.45 3.78
C GLY A 141 -7.30 15.37 5.29
N ARG A 142 -6.39 16.24 5.73
CA ARG A 142 -6.00 16.50 7.12
C ARG A 142 -5.70 18.02 7.26
N PRO A 143 -6.62 18.83 7.82
CA PRO A 143 -7.90 18.46 8.40
C PRO A 143 -8.89 17.89 7.37
N ALA A 144 -9.80 17.03 7.83
CA ALA A 144 -10.77 16.37 6.97
C ALA A 144 -11.76 17.39 6.36
N ILE A 145 -11.89 17.37 5.04
CA ILE A 145 -12.84 18.16 4.27
C ILE A 145 -13.87 17.24 3.62
N CYS A 146 -15.14 17.65 3.66
CA CYS A 146 -16.21 16.94 2.98
C CYS A 146 -16.13 17.26 1.48
N ILE A 147 -16.16 16.21 0.65
CA ILE A 147 -16.13 16.33 -0.80
C ILE A 147 -17.41 15.75 -1.41
N PRO A 148 -17.96 16.37 -2.46
CA PRO A 148 -19.07 15.78 -3.18
C PRO A 148 -18.60 14.50 -3.88
N ARG A 149 -19.30 13.39 -3.64
CA ARG A 149 -19.08 12.13 -4.35
C ARG A 149 -20.26 11.85 -5.25
N ARG A 150 -20.00 11.74 -6.55
CA ARG A 150 -20.93 11.12 -7.48
C ARG A 150 -20.61 9.64 -7.51
N MET A 151 -21.54 8.80 -7.04
CA MET A 151 -21.42 7.36 -7.24
C MET A 151 -21.55 7.08 -8.72
N ASP A 152 -20.52 6.48 -9.30
CA ASP A 152 -20.58 6.05 -10.69
C ASP A 152 -21.50 4.85 -10.83
N ALA A 153 -22.23 4.81 -11.94
CA ALA A 153 -23.02 3.63 -12.27
C ALA A 153 -22.06 2.47 -12.54
N LEU A 154 -22.08 1.46 -11.67
CA LEU A 154 -21.39 0.21 -11.91
C LEU A 154 -22.06 -0.48 -13.10
N PRO A 155 -21.29 -0.98 -14.10
CA PRO A 155 -21.86 -1.73 -15.23
C PRO A 155 -22.68 -2.95 -14.77
N ASP A 156 -22.25 -3.60 -13.67
CA ASP A 156 -22.99 -4.65 -12.96
C ASP A 156 -22.71 -4.56 -11.45
N PRO A 157 -23.70 -4.22 -10.60
CA PRO A 157 -23.57 -4.20 -9.15
C PRO A 157 -23.12 -5.54 -8.53
N LYS A 158 -23.39 -6.67 -9.18
CA LYS A 158 -22.95 -8.00 -8.72
C LYS A 158 -21.44 -8.17 -8.77
N LEU A 159 -20.76 -7.48 -9.70
CA LEU A 159 -19.30 -7.49 -9.79
C LEU A 159 -18.64 -6.60 -8.74
N ALA A 160 -19.42 -5.83 -7.98
CA ALA A 160 -18.94 -5.02 -6.86
C ALA A 160 -19.29 -5.65 -5.51
N PHE A 161 -20.58 -5.89 -5.25
CA PHE A 161 -21.07 -6.20 -3.91
C PHE A 161 -21.55 -7.63 -3.71
N ASP A 162 -22.14 -8.28 -4.72
CA ASP A 162 -22.74 -9.63 -4.58
C ASP A 162 -22.31 -10.55 -5.73
N PRO A 163 -21.06 -11.05 -5.70
CA PRO A 163 -20.52 -11.84 -6.78
C PRO A 163 -21.07 -13.27 -6.74
N PRO A 164 -21.41 -13.87 -7.90
CA PRO A 164 -21.85 -15.26 -7.95
C PRO A 164 -20.73 -16.22 -7.50
N LEU A 165 -21.12 -17.39 -6.99
CA LEU A 165 -20.19 -18.40 -6.46
C LEU A 165 -19.06 -18.75 -7.44
N ARG A 166 -19.34 -18.79 -8.75
CA ARG A 166 -18.32 -19.02 -9.80
C ARG A 166 -17.16 -18.02 -9.74
N LEU A 167 -17.42 -16.74 -9.44
CA LEU A 167 -16.38 -15.72 -9.32
C LEU A 167 -15.65 -15.84 -7.98
N LYS A 168 -16.34 -16.25 -6.90
CA LYS A 168 -15.71 -16.59 -5.62
C LYS A 168 -14.70 -17.74 -5.79
N ILE A 169 -15.07 -18.79 -6.52
CA ILE A 169 -14.18 -19.92 -6.84
C ILE A 169 -13.03 -19.47 -7.74
N ALA A 170 -13.30 -18.70 -8.81
CA ALA A 170 -12.27 -18.22 -9.72
C ALA A 170 -11.25 -17.31 -9.03
N ARG A 171 -11.71 -16.37 -8.19
CA ARG A 171 -10.83 -15.53 -7.35
C ARG A 171 -10.00 -16.40 -6.41
N GLY A 172 -10.62 -17.36 -5.72
CA GLY A 172 -9.92 -18.30 -4.84
C GLY A 172 -8.85 -19.12 -5.57
N ALA A 173 -9.09 -19.53 -6.81
CA ALA A 173 -8.10 -20.23 -7.62
C ALA A 173 -6.87 -19.35 -7.95
N ILE A 174 -7.09 -18.08 -8.33
CA ILE A 174 -5.98 -17.14 -8.59
C ILE A 174 -5.26 -16.78 -7.29
N GLU A 175 -5.99 -16.53 -6.19
CA GLU A 175 -5.37 -16.24 -4.90
C GLU A 175 -4.57 -17.42 -4.36
N SER A 176 -4.96 -18.67 -4.65
CA SER A 176 -4.17 -19.85 -4.28
C SER A 176 -2.80 -19.88 -4.99
N MET A 177 -2.68 -19.26 -6.16
CA MET A 177 -1.40 -19.12 -6.85
C MET A 177 -0.42 -18.20 -6.12
N ARG A 178 -0.86 -17.45 -5.10
CA ARG A 178 0.04 -16.68 -4.21
C ARG A 178 0.98 -17.57 -3.40
N LEU A 179 0.74 -18.88 -3.35
CA LEU A 179 1.69 -19.84 -2.78
C LEU A 179 2.92 -20.06 -3.69
N ILE A 180 2.81 -19.82 -5.00
CA ILE A 180 3.91 -19.99 -5.96
C ILE A 180 5.13 -19.16 -5.57
N PRO A 181 5.04 -17.82 -5.36
CA PRO A 181 6.20 -17.04 -4.95
C PRO A 181 6.76 -17.49 -3.59
N LEU A 182 5.96 -18.05 -2.68
CA LEU A 182 6.46 -18.61 -1.41
C LEU A 182 7.26 -19.91 -1.62
N VAL A 183 6.79 -20.78 -2.52
CA VAL A 183 7.53 -22.00 -2.89
C VAL A 183 8.84 -21.64 -3.58
N ILE A 184 8.82 -20.69 -4.52
CA ILE A 184 10.03 -20.17 -5.18
C ILE A 184 10.99 -19.59 -4.14
N LEU A 185 10.47 -18.81 -3.18
CA LEU A 185 11.27 -18.26 -2.10
C LEU A 185 11.98 -19.37 -1.30
N ALA A 186 11.25 -20.40 -0.90
CA ALA A 186 11.81 -21.53 -0.16
C ALA A 186 12.90 -22.26 -0.98
N LEU A 187 12.65 -22.54 -2.26
CA LEU A 187 13.60 -23.17 -3.16
C LEU A 187 14.86 -22.32 -3.37
N LEU A 188 14.72 -21.00 -3.48
CA LEU A 188 15.85 -20.08 -3.58
C LEU A 188 16.71 -20.11 -2.31
N ILE A 189 16.08 -20.06 -1.13
CA ILE A 189 16.79 -20.18 0.16
C ILE A 189 17.52 -21.53 0.24
N GLU A 190 16.85 -22.63 -0.07
CA GLU A 190 17.45 -23.97 -0.06
C GLU A 190 18.63 -24.05 -1.02
N SER A 191 18.47 -23.57 -2.26
CA SER A 191 19.53 -23.57 -3.27
C SER A 191 20.75 -22.75 -2.82
N LEU A 192 20.53 -21.62 -2.13
CA LEU A 192 21.59 -20.79 -1.58
C LEU A 192 22.34 -21.51 -0.47
N VAL A 193 21.62 -22.12 0.47
CA VAL A 193 22.22 -22.87 1.59
C VAL A 193 23.03 -24.05 1.07
N VAL A 194 22.47 -24.87 0.18
CA VAL A 194 23.17 -26.00 -0.43
C VAL A 194 24.41 -25.55 -1.20
N SER A 195 24.31 -24.48 -1.99
CA SER A 195 25.46 -23.92 -2.71
C SER A 195 26.55 -23.45 -1.75
N MET A 196 26.17 -22.77 -0.67
CA MET A 196 27.13 -22.27 0.32
C MET A 196 27.84 -23.40 1.08
N LEU A 197 27.10 -24.44 1.48
CA LEU A 197 27.67 -25.63 2.12
C LEU A 197 28.62 -26.35 1.17
N THR A 198 28.23 -26.50 -0.10
CA THR A 198 29.08 -27.12 -1.12
C THR A 198 30.40 -26.37 -1.29
N VAL A 199 30.36 -25.03 -1.33
CA VAL A 199 31.58 -24.22 -1.41
C VAL A 199 32.43 -24.36 -0.15
N LEU A 200 31.83 -24.41 1.04
CA LEU A 200 32.56 -24.63 2.29
C LEU A 200 33.25 -26.00 2.35
N ASP A 201 32.62 -27.03 1.81
CA ASP A 201 33.18 -28.40 1.80
C ASP A 201 34.35 -28.54 0.81
N HIS A 202 34.35 -27.78 -0.29
CA HIS A 202 35.31 -27.96 -1.39
C HIS A 202 36.36 -26.85 -1.49
N CYS A 203 36.17 -25.71 -0.81
CA CYS A 203 37.02 -24.54 -0.93
C CYS A 203 37.46 -24.01 0.43
N ALA A 204 38.52 -23.18 0.43
CA ALA A 204 38.94 -22.49 1.63
C ALA A 204 37.86 -21.51 2.13
N LEU A 205 37.82 -21.26 3.44
CA LEU A 205 36.88 -20.34 4.08
C LEU A 205 36.84 -18.95 3.43
N THR A 206 37.99 -18.44 2.99
CA THR A 206 38.10 -17.13 2.30
C THR A 206 37.32 -17.10 0.99
N ILE A 207 37.37 -18.19 0.21
CA ILE A 207 36.60 -18.34 -1.02
C ILE A 207 35.12 -18.44 -0.70
N ALA A 208 34.75 -19.18 0.34
CA ALA A 208 33.36 -19.29 0.78
C ALA A 208 32.76 -17.93 1.17
N ILE A 209 33.50 -17.08 1.90
CA ILE A 209 33.05 -15.74 2.27
C ILE A 209 32.77 -14.89 1.01
N LEU A 210 33.69 -14.89 0.03
CA LEU A 210 33.50 -14.15 -1.22
C LEU A 210 32.33 -14.70 -2.05
N ALA A 211 32.23 -16.04 -2.13
CA ALA A 211 31.13 -16.71 -2.82
C ALA A 211 29.77 -16.37 -2.20
N GLY A 212 29.69 -16.24 -0.88
CA GLY A 212 28.46 -15.86 -0.18
C GLY A 212 27.87 -14.53 -0.68
N GLY A 213 28.71 -13.51 -0.85
CA GLY A 213 28.29 -12.22 -1.40
C GLY A 213 27.77 -12.33 -2.83
N ILE A 214 28.47 -13.07 -3.69
CA ILE A 214 28.09 -13.29 -5.09
C ILE A 214 26.78 -14.09 -5.19
N LEU A 215 26.63 -15.15 -4.38
CA LEU A 215 25.45 -16.00 -4.36
C LEU A 215 24.22 -15.22 -3.87
N LEU A 216 24.35 -14.44 -2.79
CA LEU A 216 23.27 -13.58 -2.29
C LEU A 216 22.84 -12.54 -3.33
N PHE A 217 23.80 -11.88 -3.98
CA PHE A 217 23.51 -10.92 -5.05
C PHE A 217 22.80 -11.59 -6.22
N THR A 218 23.28 -12.77 -6.66
CA THR A 218 22.70 -13.54 -7.75
C THR A 218 21.26 -13.98 -7.42
N ALA A 219 21.03 -14.49 -6.21
CA ALA A 219 19.70 -14.87 -5.75
C ALA A 219 18.73 -13.69 -5.77
N GLY A 220 19.18 -12.50 -5.34
CA GLY A 220 18.36 -11.30 -5.41
C GLY A 220 18.08 -10.81 -6.83
N VAL A 221 19.04 -10.89 -7.75
CA VAL A 221 18.81 -10.60 -9.17
C VAL A 221 17.79 -11.57 -9.76
N VAL A 222 17.91 -12.87 -9.49
CA VAL A 222 16.96 -13.90 -9.94
C VAL A 222 15.56 -13.61 -9.39
N SER A 223 15.42 -13.28 -8.10
CA SER A 223 14.14 -12.88 -7.50
C SER A 223 13.51 -11.67 -8.21
N CYS A 224 14.30 -10.65 -8.52
CA CYS A 224 13.83 -9.48 -9.27
C CYS A 224 13.38 -9.83 -10.70
N LEU A 225 14.12 -10.69 -11.40
CA LEU A 225 13.78 -11.15 -12.75
C LEU A 225 12.51 -11.99 -12.77
N ILE A 226 12.32 -12.87 -11.79
CA ILE A 226 11.09 -13.67 -11.64
C ILE A 226 9.90 -12.75 -11.40
N ALA A 227 10.03 -11.74 -10.54
CA ALA A 227 8.95 -10.76 -10.30
C ALA A 227 8.60 -9.97 -11.57
N THR A 228 9.61 -9.52 -12.34
CA THR A 228 9.40 -8.88 -13.64
C THR A 228 8.69 -9.81 -14.62
N ALA A 229 9.13 -11.07 -14.74
CA ALA A 229 8.50 -12.04 -15.62
C ALA A 229 7.04 -12.31 -15.23
N ALA A 230 6.78 -12.50 -13.93
CA ALA A 230 5.43 -12.68 -13.41
C ALA A 230 4.52 -11.50 -13.74
N LYS A 231 5.01 -10.27 -13.58
CA LYS A 231 4.28 -9.05 -13.96
C LYS A 231 3.86 -9.09 -15.44
N TRP A 232 4.78 -9.36 -16.36
CA TRP A 232 4.47 -9.33 -17.80
C TRP A 232 3.58 -10.50 -18.26
N VAL A 233 3.71 -11.66 -17.63
CA VAL A 233 2.83 -12.82 -17.90
C VAL A 233 1.41 -12.56 -17.40
N LEU A 234 1.26 -12.00 -16.19
CA LEU A 234 -0.04 -11.80 -15.55
C LEU A 234 -0.76 -10.55 -16.07
N MET A 235 -0.01 -9.47 -16.30
CA MET A 235 -0.47 -8.12 -16.60
C MET A 235 0.25 -7.52 -17.83
N PRO A 236 0.09 -8.10 -19.04
CA PRO A 236 0.77 -7.62 -20.24
C PRO A 236 0.21 -6.30 -20.80
N ASN A 237 -1.04 -5.96 -20.47
CA ASN A 237 -1.77 -4.84 -21.07
C ASN A 237 -2.41 -3.98 -19.98
N VAL A 238 -1.63 -3.06 -19.41
CA VAL A 238 -2.13 -2.06 -18.48
C VAL A 238 -2.22 -0.72 -19.20
N ALA A 239 -3.40 -0.08 -19.14
CA ALA A 239 -3.66 1.17 -19.83
C ALA A 239 -4.42 2.16 -18.94
N ALA A 240 -4.14 3.44 -19.14
CA ALA A 240 -4.80 4.55 -18.45
C ALA A 240 -6.26 4.69 -18.90
N GLY A 241 -7.12 5.20 -18.02
CA GLY A 241 -8.54 5.42 -18.26
C GLY A 241 -9.42 4.18 -18.10
N HIS A 242 -8.82 2.98 -17.96
CA HIS A 242 -9.56 1.75 -17.75
C HIS A 242 -10.19 1.67 -16.36
N GLN A 243 -11.35 0.99 -16.29
CA GLN A 243 -12.10 0.76 -15.06
C GLN A 243 -12.39 -0.72 -14.92
N HIS A 244 -12.09 -1.28 -13.75
CA HIS A 244 -12.25 -2.70 -13.47
C HIS A 244 -12.99 -2.89 -12.15
N PRO A 245 -14.14 -3.58 -12.12
CA PRO A 245 -14.81 -3.88 -10.86
C PRO A 245 -13.94 -4.80 -10.02
N LEU A 246 -14.10 -4.73 -8.69
CA LEU A 246 -13.36 -5.54 -7.72
C LEU A 246 -13.37 -7.04 -8.07
N TRP A 247 -14.52 -7.56 -8.50
CA TRP A 247 -14.65 -8.97 -8.91
C TRP A 247 -14.33 -9.19 -10.38
N SER A 248 -13.14 -8.76 -10.79
CA SER A 248 -12.61 -8.97 -12.13
C SER A 248 -11.24 -9.66 -12.11
N SER A 249 -10.98 -10.47 -13.14
CA SER A 249 -9.69 -11.14 -13.32
C SER A 249 -8.52 -10.16 -13.44
N PHE A 250 -8.76 -8.93 -13.90
CA PHE A 250 -7.73 -7.88 -13.92
C PHE A 250 -7.22 -7.58 -12.51
N VAL A 251 -8.13 -7.26 -11.58
CA VAL A 251 -7.78 -6.93 -10.19
C VAL A 251 -7.03 -8.09 -9.52
N TRP A 252 -7.52 -9.32 -9.67
CA TRP A 252 -6.92 -10.49 -9.00
C TRP A 252 -5.53 -10.84 -9.55
N ARG A 253 -5.31 -10.68 -10.86
CA ARG A 253 -3.99 -10.88 -11.48
C ARG A 253 -3.02 -9.76 -11.13
N ASN A 254 -3.50 -8.53 -11.04
CA ASN A 254 -2.70 -7.38 -10.61
C ASN A 254 -2.15 -7.60 -9.20
N GLU A 255 -3.04 -7.99 -8.27
CA GLU A 255 -2.67 -8.33 -6.90
C GLU A 255 -1.74 -9.55 -6.80
N LEU A 256 -1.94 -10.56 -7.66
CA LEU A 256 -1.02 -11.70 -7.73
C LEU A 256 0.37 -11.26 -8.22
N ALA A 257 0.46 -10.40 -9.24
CA ALA A 257 1.73 -9.85 -9.71
C ALA A 257 2.44 -9.04 -8.61
N LEU A 258 1.70 -8.22 -7.86
CA LEU A 258 2.22 -7.50 -6.70
C LEU A 258 2.77 -8.47 -5.63
N THR A 259 2.11 -9.61 -5.41
CA THR A 259 2.57 -10.63 -4.45
C THR A 259 3.96 -11.18 -4.82
N PHE A 260 4.28 -11.33 -6.11
CA PHE A 260 5.63 -11.73 -6.54
C PHE A 260 6.68 -10.66 -6.20
N VAL A 261 6.35 -9.38 -6.38
CA VAL A 261 7.26 -8.27 -6.01
C VAL A 261 7.49 -8.27 -4.50
N GLU A 262 6.42 -8.32 -3.70
CA GLU A 262 6.46 -8.19 -2.25
C GLU A 262 7.07 -9.42 -1.55
N SER A 263 6.89 -10.62 -2.13
CA SER A 263 7.37 -11.87 -1.53
C SER A 263 8.76 -12.31 -2.04
N LEU A 264 9.18 -11.89 -3.23
CA LEU A 264 10.48 -12.27 -3.81
C LEU A 264 11.42 -11.09 -3.95
N ALA A 265 11.09 -10.12 -4.80
CA ALA A 265 12.01 -9.05 -5.17
C ALA A 265 12.34 -8.15 -3.96
N LEU A 266 11.32 -7.76 -3.20
CA LEU A 266 11.47 -6.85 -2.07
C LEU A 266 12.38 -7.39 -0.95
N PRO A 267 12.16 -8.60 -0.42
CA PRO A 267 12.98 -9.10 0.68
C PRO A 267 14.42 -9.43 0.29
N TRP A 268 14.65 -9.88 -0.94
CA TRP A 268 15.99 -10.28 -1.37
C TRP A 268 16.85 -9.11 -1.84
N MET A 269 16.27 -8.12 -2.51
CA MET A 269 17.07 -7.14 -3.26
C MET A 269 16.54 -5.71 -3.17
N LEU A 270 15.24 -5.46 -3.45
CA LEU A 270 14.79 -4.07 -3.69
C LEU A 270 15.03 -3.13 -2.51
N ARG A 271 14.95 -3.60 -1.26
CA ARG A 271 15.25 -2.79 -0.07
C ARG A 271 16.67 -2.24 -0.05
N LEU A 272 17.63 -2.97 -0.63
CA LEU A 272 19.03 -2.57 -0.74
C LEU A 272 19.26 -1.61 -1.91
N LEU A 273 18.33 -1.55 -2.87
CA LEU A 273 18.47 -0.76 -4.10
C LEU A 273 17.92 0.67 -3.98
N TYR A 274 17.26 1.03 -2.87
CA TYR A 274 16.71 2.37 -2.68
C TYR A 274 17.80 3.45 -2.75
N GLY A 275 17.54 4.50 -3.53
CA GLY A 275 18.50 5.57 -3.80
C GLY A 275 19.61 5.19 -4.78
N THR A 276 19.56 3.99 -5.39
CA THR A 276 20.59 3.54 -6.35
C THR A 276 20.04 3.49 -7.79
N PRO A 277 20.92 3.61 -8.81
CA PRO A 277 20.53 3.42 -10.21
C PRO A 277 19.94 2.03 -10.51
N LEU A 278 20.27 1.00 -9.71
CA LEU A 278 19.77 -0.36 -9.91
C LEU A 278 18.26 -0.47 -9.69
N LEU A 279 17.70 0.29 -8.74
CA LEU A 279 16.24 0.34 -8.58
C LEU A 279 15.58 0.94 -9.82
N ILE A 280 16.15 2.01 -10.38
CA ILE A 280 15.66 2.64 -11.60
C ILE A 280 15.70 1.66 -12.76
N MET A 281 16.79 0.91 -12.91
CA MET A 281 16.92 -0.13 -13.94
C MET A 281 15.81 -1.18 -13.81
N TRP A 282 15.54 -1.66 -12.60
CA TRP A 282 14.47 -2.64 -12.37
C TRP A 282 13.07 -2.06 -12.56
N LEU A 283 12.79 -0.83 -12.12
CA LEU A 283 11.49 -0.18 -12.37
C LEU A 283 11.22 0.00 -13.87
N ARG A 284 12.26 0.27 -14.67
CA ARG A 284 12.15 0.28 -16.14
C ARG A 284 11.80 -1.09 -16.70
N THR A 285 12.33 -2.20 -16.15
CA THR A 285 11.91 -3.55 -16.59
C THR A 285 10.45 -3.86 -16.24
N MET A 286 9.92 -3.23 -15.19
CA MET A 286 8.50 -3.32 -14.83
C MET A 286 7.59 -2.48 -15.76
N GLY A 287 8.18 -1.57 -16.55
CA GLY A 287 7.52 -0.77 -17.58
C GLY A 287 7.48 0.74 -17.30
N ALA A 288 8.06 1.22 -16.20
CA ALA A 288 8.07 2.65 -15.89
C ALA A 288 8.95 3.45 -16.89
N GLU A 289 8.44 4.61 -17.30
CA GLU A 289 9.18 5.58 -18.12
C GLU A 289 9.98 6.49 -17.17
N ILE A 290 11.30 6.30 -17.07
CA ILE A 290 12.13 7.03 -16.10
C ILE A 290 13.34 7.66 -16.80
N GLY A 291 13.52 8.97 -16.64
CA GLY A 291 14.64 9.78 -17.15
C GLY A 291 16.00 9.54 -16.47
N GLN A 292 16.99 10.35 -16.83
CA GLN A 292 18.35 10.33 -16.29
C GLN A 292 18.44 11.05 -14.95
N GLY A 293 19.37 10.63 -14.08
CA GLY A 293 19.63 11.31 -12.80
C GLY A 293 18.48 11.25 -11.78
N VAL A 294 17.51 10.37 -11.96
CA VAL A 294 16.37 10.22 -11.04
C VAL A 294 16.81 9.57 -9.73
N TRP A 295 16.43 10.19 -8.60
CA TRP A 295 16.59 9.64 -7.27
C TRP A 295 15.28 9.01 -6.81
N CYS A 296 15.27 7.72 -6.49
CA CYS A 296 14.05 7.02 -6.06
C CYS A 296 14.32 6.14 -4.82
N GLU A 297 13.55 6.35 -3.76
CA GLU A 297 13.64 5.58 -2.50
C GLU A 297 12.40 4.69 -2.26
N THR A 298 11.65 4.33 -3.31
CA THR A 298 10.46 3.49 -3.18
C THR A 298 10.28 2.57 -4.39
N HIS A 299 9.81 1.35 -4.14
CA HIS A 299 9.41 0.40 -5.19
C HIS A 299 7.89 0.42 -5.42
N ARG A 300 7.13 1.24 -4.67
CA ARG A 300 5.66 1.24 -4.66
C ARG A 300 5.08 1.92 -5.89
N PHE A 301 5.17 1.20 -7.01
CA PHE A 301 4.68 1.53 -8.34
C PHE A 301 3.71 0.39 -8.75
N PRO A 302 2.45 0.38 -8.25
CA PRO A 302 1.53 -0.73 -8.45
C PRO A 302 1.38 -1.11 -9.92
N GLU A 303 1.16 -0.10 -10.78
CA GLU A 303 1.19 -0.24 -12.22
C GLU A 303 2.31 0.62 -12.81
N ALA A 304 3.54 0.12 -12.75
CA ALA A 304 4.74 0.85 -13.17
C ALA A 304 4.63 1.49 -14.57
N GLU A 305 3.96 0.84 -15.51
CA GLU A 305 3.72 1.34 -16.89
C GLU A 305 2.91 2.64 -16.98
N LEU A 306 2.20 2.98 -15.90
CA LEU A 306 1.42 4.22 -15.82
C LEU A 306 2.21 5.35 -15.13
N VAL A 307 3.48 5.12 -14.78
CA VAL A 307 4.33 6.12 -14.13
C VAL A 307 5.37 6.64 -15.11
N SER A 308 5.41 7.97 -15.25
CA SER A 308 6.40 8.69 -16.05
C SER A 308 7.17 9.68 -15.17
N LEU A 309 8.49 9.56 -15.11
CA LEU A 309 9.39 10.44 -14.37
C LEU A 309 10.40 11.07 -15.34
N GLY A 310 10.42 12.40 -15.41
CA GLY A 310 11.40 13.17 -16.18
C GLY A 310 12.82 13.11 -15.61
N ASP A 311 13.73 13.84 -16.23
CA ASP A 311 15.14 13.89 -15.84
C ASP A 311 15.31 14.60 -14.49
N GLY A 312 16.17 14.08 -13.61
CA GLY A 312 16.47 14.66 -12.30
C GLY A 312 15.30 14.65 -11.30
N VAL A 313 14.23 13.91 -11.57
CA VAL A 313 13.11 13.75 -10.63
C VAL A 313 13.56 13.09 -9.33
N THR A 314 13.02 13.55 -8.21
CA THR A 314 13.25 12.96 -6.88
C THR A 314 11.95 12.39 -6.31
N VAL A 315 11.90 11.08 -6.10
CA VAL A 315 10.82 10.36 -5.41
C VAL A 315 11.33 9.85 -4.07
N ASN A 316 10.96 10.52 -2.98
CA ASN A 316 11.46 10.21 -1.65
C ASN A 316 10.84 8.94 -1.03
N ARG A 317 11.42 8.50 0.09
CA ARG A 317 10.96 7.32 0.83
C ARG A 317 9.47 7.37 1.14
N GLN A 318 8.87 6.19 1.21
CA GLN A 318 7.47 6.00 1.56
C GLN A 318 6.47 6.69 0.61
N CYS A 319 6.90 7.27 -0.51
CA CYS A 319 5.96 7.64 -1.55
C CYS A 319 5.28 6.37 -2.12
N VAL A 320 4.02 6.53 -2.54
CA VAL A 320 3.27 5.55 -3.31
C VAL A 320 2.90 6.24 -4.60
N MET A 321 3.40 5.75 -5.73
CA MET A 321 3.02 6.24 -7.05
C MET A 321 1.66 5.66 -7.37
N GLN A 322 0.60 6.27 -6.84
CA GLN A 322 -0.72 5.66 -6.83
C GLN A 322 -1.41 5.85 -8.19
N THR A 323 -1.24 4.85 -9.05
CA THR A 323 -1.74 4.76 -10.43
C THR A 323 -3.19 4.29 -10.52
N HIS A 324 -3.75 3.80 -9.41
CA HIS A 324 -5.17 3.48 -9.33
C HIS A 324 -5.84 3.95 -8.04
N LEU A 325 -7.16 4.10 -8.10
CA LEU A 325 -8.01 4.31 -6.94
C LEU A 325 -9.14 3.30 -6.91
N PHE A 326 -9.39 2.76 -5.72
CA PHE A 326 -10.65 2.10 -5.42
C PHE A 326 -11.60 3.13 -4.81
N HIS A 327 -12.75 3.31 -5.40
CA HIS A 327 -13.91 3.87 -4.73
C HIS A 327 -15.15 3.11 -5.23
N ASP A 328 -16.09 2.84 -4.33
CA ASP A 328 -17.31 2.09 -4.65
C ASP A 328 -17.02 0.70 -5.29
N ARG A 329 -15.90 0.07 -4.89
CA ARG A 329 -15.41 -1.23 -5.39
C ARG A 329 -15.14 -1.28 -6.90
N LEU A 330 -14.84 -0.12 -7.48
CA LEU A 330 -14.36 0.03 -8.84
C LEU A 330 -12.92 0.53 -8.81
N MET A 331 -12.02 -0.24 -9.40
CA MET A 331 -10.63 0.17 -9.64
C MET A 331 -10.60 1.07 -10.86
N ARG A 332 -10.00 2.25 -10.75
CA ARG A 332 -9.79 3.16 -11.87
C ARG A 332 -8.33 3.46 -12.01
N LEU A 333 -7.80 3.25 -13.21
CA LEU A 333 -6.39 3.43 -13.53
C LEU A 333 -6.18 4.71 -14.31
N ASP A 334 -5.08 5.41 -14.01
CA ASP A 334 -4.65 6.57 -14.78
C ASP A 334 -3.14 6.81 -14.59
N ARG A 335 -2.55 7.66 -15.44
CA ARG A 335 -1.13 7.97 -15.39
C ARG A 335 -0.76 8.86 -14.20
N VAL A 336 0.46 8.72 -13.72
CA VAL A 336 1.10 9.67 -12.79
C VAL A 336 2.38 10.18 -13.44
N THR A 337 2.47 11.49 -13.66
CA THR A 337 3.60 12.11 -14.36
C THR A 337 4.30 13.12 -13.49
N LEU A 338 5.61 12.97 -13.31
CA LEU A 338 6.49 13.99 -12.72
C LEU A 338 7.42 14.49 -13.81
N LYS A 339 7.39 15.79 -14.12
CA LYS A 339 8.28 16.39 -15.12
C LYS A 339 9.68 16.65 -14.55
N ASP A 340 10.60 17.07 -15.42
CA ASP A 340 12.03 17.24 -15.12
C ASP A 340 12.28 18.07 -13.85
N GLY A 341 13.13 17.55 -12.96
CA GLY A 341 13.52 18.17 -11.70
C GLY A 341 12.41 18.24 -10.64
N ALA A 342 11.23 17.66 -10.88
CA ALA A 342 10.16 17.63 -9.88
C ALA A 342 10.56 16.79 -8.65
N THR A 343 10.13 17.22 -7.46
CA THR A 343 10.40 16.54 -6.20
C THR A 343 9.09 16.16 -5.51
N LEU A 344 8.95 14.88 -5.20
CA LEU A 344 7.90 14.35 -4.34
C LEU A 344 8.48 14.06 -2.95
N GLY A 345 8.05 14.83 -1.95
CA GLY A 345 8.53 14.75 -0.57
C GLY A 345 8.18 13.42 0.12
N PRO A 346 8.88 13.06 1.21
CA PRO A 346 8.67 11.79 1.89
C PRO A 346 7.21 11.53 2.25
N ALA A 347 6.74 10.30 1.98
CA ALA A 347 5.37 9.87 2.23
C ALA A 347 4.27 10.71 1.55
N ALA A 348 4.60 11.47 0.51
CA ALA A 348 3.60 12.09 -0.34
C ALA A 348 3.03 11.08 -1.34
N ILE A 349 1.77 11.27 -1.72
CA ILE A 349 1.05 10.38 -2.63
C ILE A 349 0.41 11.21 -3.74
N PRO A 350 0.87 11.06 -5.00
CA PRO A 350 0.13 11.52 -6.17
C PRO A 350 -0.98 10.54 -6.52
N LEU A 351 -2.20 11.05 -6.66
CA LEU A 351 -3.34 10.26 -7.13
C LEU A 351 -3.34 10.10 -8.67
N PRO A 352 -4.14 9.19 -9.23
CA PRO A 352 -4.19 8.95 -10.66
C PRO A 352 -4.55 10.20 -11.46
N GLY A 353 -3.95 10.36 -12.63
CA GLY A 353 -4.16 11.47 -13.57
C GLY A 353 -3.37 12.74 -13.22
N THR A 354 -2.50 12.68 -12.21
CA THR A 354 -1.72 13.85 -11.78
C THR A 354 -0.55 14.15 -12.72
N ILE A 355 -0.29 15.45 -12.89
CA ILE A 355 0.90 15.95 -13.55
C ILE A 355 1.60 16.93 -12.62
N ILE A 356 2.80 16.60 -12.18
CA ILE A 356 3.64 17.44 -11.33
C ILE A 356 4.63 18.19 -12.24
N GLY A 357 4.53 19.51 -12.27
CA GLY A 357 5.31 20.39 -13.15
C GLY A 357 6.81 20.37 -12.92
N SER A 358 7.57 20.83 -13.91
CA SER A 358 9.04 20.79 -13.91
C SER A 358 9.60 21.63 -12.76
N SER A 359 10.61 21.12 -12.05
CA SER A 359 11.24 21.81 -10.90
C SER A 359 10.26 22.25 -9.81
N SER A 360 9.10 21.58 -9.70
CA SER A 360 8.16 21.81 -8.61
C SER A 360 8.47 20.90 -7.42
N THR A 361 8.07 21.32 -6.23
CA THR A 361 8.30 20.57 -4.99
C THR A 361 6.98 20.33 -4.28
N ILE A 362 6.65 19.06 -4.07
CA ILE A 362 5.59 18.61 -3.18
C ILE A 362 6.22 18.26 -1.84
N GLY A 363 5.76 18.88 -0.76
CA GLY A 363 6.27 18.65 0.58
C GLY A 363 5.90 17.27 1.15
N PRO A 364 6.47 16.89 2.31
CA PRO A 364 6.22 15.60 2.93
C PRO A 364 4.74 15.40 3.31
N LEU A 365 4.30 14.14 3.41
CA LEU A 365 2.95 13.74 3.83
C LEU A 365 1.81 14.43 3.06
N SER A 366 2.09 14.84 1.83
CA SER A 366 1.17 15.60 1.01
C SER A 366 0.38 14.71 0.06
N LEU A 367 -0.83 15.13 -0.29
CA LEU A 367 -1.70 14.40 -1.20
C LEU A 367 -2.01 15.29 -2.41
N VAL A 368 -1.53 14.88 -3.58
CA VAL A 368 -1.86 15.54 -4.86
C VAL A 368 -3.15 14.93 -5.38
N MET A 369 -4.16 15.75 -5.61
CA MET A 369 -5.51 15.29 -5.92
C MET A 369 -5.60 14.67 -7.30
N ARG A 370 -6.58 13.77 -7.49
CA ARG A 370 -6.81 13.10 -8.77
C ARG A 370 -6.97 14.13 -9.89
N GLY A 371 -6.23 13.96 -10.98
CA GLY A 371 -6.29 14.86 -12.14
C GLY A 371 -5.69 16.25 -11.91
N GLU A 372 -5.05 16.50 -10.76
CA GLU A 372 -4.47 17.80 -10.44
C GLU A 372 -3.18 18.04 -11.24
N HIS A 373 -3.07 19.24 -11.81
CA HIS A 373 -1.90 19.70 -12.55
C HIS A 373 -1.16 20.74 -11.71
N VAL A 374 0.00 20.37 -11.18
CA VAL A 374 0.85 21.26 -10.40
C VAL A 374 1.70 22.10 -11.36
N PRO A 375 1.67 23.44 -11.27
CA PRO A 375 2.46 24.30 -12.14
C PRO A 375 3.98 24.06 -12.03
N ASP A 376 4.71 24.36 -13.11
CA ASP A 376 6.17 24.32 -13.10
C ASP A 376 6.74 25.32 -12.07
N SER A 377 7.94 25.04 -11.54
CA SER A 377 8.70 25.88 -10.61
C SER A 377 7.92 26.39 -9.39
N SER A 378 7.05 25.54 -8.82
CA SER A 378 6.17 25.89 -7.70
C SER A 378 6.35 24.97 -6.50
N GLN A 379 5.95 25.42 -5.32
CA GLN A 379 6.07 24.65 -4.07
C GLN A 379 4.70 24.45 -3.45
N TRP A 380 4.42 23.22 -3.02
CA TRP A 380 3.12 22.83 -2.50
C TRP A 380 3.28 21.93 -1.28
N LEU A 381 2.36 22.05 -0.33
CA LEU A 381 2.35 21.24 0.88
C LEU A 381 0.90 21.02 1.32
N GLY A 382 0.64 19.86 1.89
CA GLY A 382 -0.61 19.57 2.59
C GLY A 382 -1.37 18.40 2.02
N ASN A 383 -2.45 18.07 2.71
CA ASN A 383 -3.33 16.98 2.35
C ASN A 383 -4.78 17.50 2.42
N PRO A 384 -5.38 17.92 1.28
CA PRO A 384 -4.77 18.07 -0.05
C PRO A 384 -3.70 19.15 -0.13
N ILE A 385 -2.87 19.12 -1.16
CA ILE A 385 -1.85 20.15 -1.38
C ILE A 385 -2.46 21.54 -1.57
N ARG A 386 -1.73 22.55 -1.08
CA ARG A 386 -1.96 23.98 -1.33
C ARG A 386 -0.61 24.65 -1.59
N PRO A 387 -0.58 25.87 -2.18
CA PRO A 387 0.67 26.61 -2.31
C PRO A 387 1.39 26.67 -0.97
N TRP A 388 2.66 26.32 -0.97
CA TRP A 388 3.47 26.32 0.23
C TRP A 388 3.82 27.77 0.55
N GLU A 389 2.92 28.44 1.28
CA GLU A 389 3.20 29.77 1.81
C GLU A 389 4.36 29.64 2.81
N ASN A 390 5.51 30.21 2.44
CA ASN A 390 6.60 30.39 3.40
C ASN A 390 6.05 31.27 4.53
N SER A 391 5.88 30.69 5.72
CA SER A 391 5.62 31.46 6.94
C SER A 391 6.58 32.66 6.99
N PRO A 392 6.13 33.84 7.44
CA PRO A 392 6.93 35.06 7.40
C PRO A 392 8.28 34.80 8.07
N LYS A 393 9.36 35.26 7.44
CA LYS A 393 10.70 35.26 8.04
C LYS A 393 10.54 35.79 9.46
N CYS A 394 10.84 34.97 10.48
CA CYS A 394 11.00 35.48 11.83
C CYS A 394 12.03 36.61 11.74
N ALA A 395 11.59 37.82 12.06
CA ALA A 395 12.42 39.02 12.14
C ALA A 395 13.38 38.91 13.33
#